data_AF-A0AAV5Z5Z7-F1
#
_entry.id   AF-A0AAV5Z5Z7-F1
#
_cell.length_a   1.000
_cell.length_b   1.000
_cell.length_c   1.000
_cell.angle_alpha   90.00
_cell.angle_beta   90.00
_cell.angle_gamma   90.00
#
_symmetry.space_group_name_H-M   'P 1'
#
loop_
_entity.id
_entity.type
_entity.pdbx_description
1 polymer ?
#
loop_
_entity_poly.entity_id
_entity_poly.type
_entity_poly.pdbx_seq_one_letter_code
_entity_poly.pdbx_strand_id
1 'polypeptide(L)'
;MRFISMLTAALVLVSAGAAVDAHGGILFGSDSGFIFIDLPALSAFVTTVEIVAGTRGYKHATGSFVATGELDFITGQAVGTYTSTICKGGGNDDD
;
A
#
# COMPACT_ATOMS: atom_id res chain seq x y z
N MET A 1 -37.64 -8.02 -17.72
CA MET A 1 -36.28 -7.46 -17.57
C MET A 1 -35.83 -7.69 -16.13
N ARG A 2 -34.89 -8.62 -15.90
CA ARG A 2 -34.30 -8.84 -14.57
C ARG A 2 -33.03 -8.00 -14.49
N PHE A 3 -33.03 -6.97 -13.64
CA PHE A 3 -31.82 -6.28 -13.23
C PHE A 3 -31.04 -7.23 -12.31
N ILE A 4 -29.97 -7.82 -12.81
CA ILE A 4 -28.99 -8.51 -11.96
C ILE A 4 -28.23 -7.38 -11.27
N SER A 5 -28.55 -7.15 -10.00
CA SER A 5 -27.74 -6.30 -9.13
C SER A 5 -26.36 -6.93 -9.03
N MET A 6 -25.36 -6.37 -9.72
CA MET A 6 -23.96 -6.70 -9.48
C MET A 6 -23.65 -6.29 -8.05
N LEU A 7 -23.46 -7.28 -7.19
CA LEU A 7 -23.06 -7.08 -5.80
C LEU A 7 -21.55 -6.81 -5.80
N THR A 8 -21.15 -5.54 -5.79
CA THR A 8 -19.74 -5.17 -5.57
C THR A 8 -19.39 -5.47 -4.12
N ALA A 9 -18.42 -6.35 -3.89
CA ALA A 9 -17.86 -6.64 -2.57
C ALA A 9 -16.52 -5.92 -2.41
N ALA A 10 -16.30 -5.31 -1.24
CA ALA A 10 -15.03 -4.69 -0.87
C ALA A 10 -14.35 -5.50 0.24
N LEU A 11 -13.13 -5.98 -0.01
CA LEU A 11 -12.32 -6.68 0.99
C LEU A 11 -11.28 -5.72 1.56
N VAL A 12 -11.22 -5.55 2.89
CA VAL A 12 -10.20 -4.75 3.57
C VAL A 12 -9.10 -5.64 4.15
N LEU A 13 -7.84 -5.38 3.79
CA LEU A 13 -6.66 -6.07 4.31
C LEU A 13 -5.81 -5.07 5.11
N VAL A 14 -5.25 -5.49 6.24
CA VAL A 14 -4.33 -4.70 7.05
C VAL A 14 -3.14 -5.57 7.44
N SER A 15 -1.93 -5.14 7.12
CA SER A 15 -0.70 -5.77 7.59
C SER A 15 0.37 -4.75 8.01
N ALA A 16 1.49 -5.24 8.51
CA ALA A 16 2.64 -4.44 8.89
C ALA A 16 3.87 -4.93 8.12
N GLY A 17 4.67 -4.00 7.61
CA GLY A 17 5.82 -4.30 6.77
C GLY A 17 7.04 -3.43 7.10
N ALA A 18 8.23 -3.89 6.70
CA ALA A 18 9.47 -3.14 6.84
C ALA A 18 10.24 -3.15 5.51
N ALA A 19 10.74 -1.98 5.11
CA ALA A 19 11.62 -1.82 3.95
C ALA A 19 13.01 -1.40 4.42
N VAL A 20 14.06 -2.01 3.86
CA VAL A 20 15.46 -1.77 4.24
C VAL A 20 16.21 -1.16 3.05
N ASP A 21 16.94 -0.07 3.28
CA ASP A 21 17.81 0.54 2.27
C ASP A 21 19.20 -0.16 2.22
N ALA A 22 20.01 0.20 1.23
CA ALA A 22 21.35 -0.36 1.06
C ALA A 22 22.35 -0.02 2.20
N HIS A 23 21.99 0.91 3.08
CA HIS A 23 22.81 1.40 4.19
C HIS A 23 22.27 0.94 5.57
N GLY A 24 21.27 0.06 5.58
CA GLY A 24 20.64 -0.48 6.80
C GLY A 24 19.68 0.46 7.51
N GLY A 25 19.22 1.53 6.85
CA GLY A 25 18.06 2.32 7.25
C GLY A 25 16.79 1.52 7.00
N ILE A 26 15.85 1.56 7.96
CA ILE A 26 14.60 0.79 7.90
C ILE A 26 13.43 1.76 7.99
N LEU A 27 12.43 1.59 7.11
CA LEU A 27 11.11 2.21 7.22
C LEU A 27 10.10 1.15 7.64
N PHE A 28 9.32 1.44 8.68
CA PHE A 28 8.22 0.60 9.13
C PHE A 28 6.90 1.20 8.64
N GLY A 29 6.09 0.37 8.01
CA GLY A 29 4.80 0.74 7.45
C GLY A 29 3.65 -0.05 8.06
N SER A 30 2.49 0.60 8.17
CA SER A 30 1.20 -0.06 8.37
C SER A 30 0.43 0.05 7.07
N ASP A 31 0.13 -1.08 6.44
CA ASP A 31 -0.66 -1.09 5.21
C ASP A 31 -2.14 -1.33 5.49
N SER A 32 -2.97 -0.70 4.67
CA SER A 32 -4.39 -0.97 4.55
C SER A 32 -4.74 -1.00 3.07
N GLY A 33 -5.64 -1.86 2.64
CA GLY A 33 -6.04 -1.90 1.24
C GLY A 33 -7.47 -2.34 1.05
N PHE A 34 -8.03 -1.98 -0.09
CA PHE A 34 -9.35 -2.42 -0.55
C PHE A 34 -9.28 -2.94 -1.98
N ILE A 35 -10.01 -4.03 -2.23
CA ILE A 35 -10.23 -4.59 -3.56
C ILE A 35 -11.71 -4.51 -3.87
N PHE A 36 -12.07 -3.94 -5.02
CA PHE A 36 -13.43 -3.97 -5.56
C PHE A 36 -13.57 -5.21 -6.44
N ILE A 37 -14.32 -6.19 -5.94
CA ILE A 37 -14.48 -7.46 -6.65
C ILE A 37 -15.58 -7.31 -7.70
N ASP A 38 -15.14 -7.10 -8.95
CA ASP A 38 -15.99 -7.14 -10.14
C ASP A 38 -15.69 -8.45 -10.90
N LEU A 39 -16.62 -9.40 -10.79
CA LEU A 39 -16.50 -10.69 -11.49
C LEU A 39 -16.83 -10.51 -12.98
N PRO A 40 -16.07 -11.14 -13.90
CA PRO A 40 -15.33 -12.39 -13.67
C PRO A 40 -13.80 -12.35 -13.83
N ALA A 41 -13.14 -11.21 -14.04
CA ALA A 41 -11.71 -11.22 -14.42
C ALA A 41 -10.84 -10.22 -13.65
N LEU A 42 -10.97 -8.92 -13.94
CA LEU A 42 -10.10 -7.89 -13.39
C LEU A 42 -10.84 -7.09 -12.31
N SER A 43 -10.19 -6.92 -11.16
CA SER A 43 -10.72 -6.20 -10.01
C SER A 43 -9.76 -5.13 -9.56
N ALA A 44 -10.24 -3.90 -9.52
CA ALA A 44 -9.42 -2.76 -9.09
C ALA A 44 -9.05 -2.91 -7.61
N PHE A 45 -7.79 -2.60 -7.28
CA PHE A 45 -7.33 -2.53 -5.90
C PHE A 45 -6.62 -1.21 -5.62
N VAL A 46 -6.68 -0.81 -4.35
CA VAL A 46 -5.87 0.27 -3.79
C VAL A 46 -5.30 -0.21 -2.47
N THR A 47 -3.99 -0.04 -2.28
CA THR A 47 -3.31 -0.29 -1.01
C THR A 47 -2.56 0.97 -0.61
N THR A 48 -2.77 1.42 0.61
CA THR A 48 -2.05 2.54 1.22
C THR A 48 -1.21 2.02 2.37
N VAL A 49 0.09 2.28 2.32
CA VAL A 49 1.04 2.04 3.41
C VAL A 49 1.37 3.38 4.06
N GLU A 50 1.04 3.54 5.33
CA GLU A 50 1.44 4.69 6.14
C GLU A 50 2.77 4.40 6.82
N ILE A 51 3.74 5.31 6.71
CA ILE A 51 5.01 5.21 7.44
C ILE A 51 4.75 5.54 8.91
N VAL A 52 4.96 4.56 9.78
CA VAL A 52 4.71 4.68 11.23
C VAL A 52 5.99 4.82 12.05
N ALA A 53 7.14 4.41 11.51
CA ALA A 53 8.43 4.59 12.14
C ALA A 53 9.58 4.46 11.12
N GLY A 54 10.78 4.88 11.51
CA GLY A 54 11.99 4.63 10.75
C GLY A 54 13.26 4.70 11.59
N THR A 55 14.36 4.17 11.07
CA THR A 55 15.67 4.12 11.74
C THR A 55 16.71 4.95 11.00
N ARG A 56 17.83 5.28 11.68
CA ARG A 56 18.97 6.04 11.11
C ARG A 56 18.49 7.32 10.41
N GLY A 57 18.81 7.50 9.13
CA GLY A 57 18.39 8.65 8.34
C GLY A 57 16.88 8.75 8.09
N TYR A 58 16.10 7.74 8.49
CA TYR A 58 14.64 7.74 8.48
C TYR A 58 14.02 7.90 9.87
N LYS A 59 14.82 8.22 10.91
CA LYS A 59 14.25 8.65 12.19
C LYS A 59 13.25 9.78 11.93
N HIS A 60 12.06 9.65 12.51
CA HIS A 60 10.95 10.60 12.35
C HIS A 60 10.44 10.79 10.91
N ALA A 61 10.78 9.88 9.99
CA ALA A 61 10.18 9.91 8.66
C ALA A 61 8.67 9.67 8.76
N THR A 62 7.93 10.41 7.95
CA THR A 62 6.48 10.27 7.78
C THR A 62 6.15 10.19 6.30
N GLY A 63 4.91 9.87 5.97
CA GLY A 63 4.43 9.82 4.60
C GLY A 63 3.78 8.49 4.28
N SER A 64 3.53 8.26 3.00
CA SER A 64 2.77 7.10 2.56
C SER A 64 3.20 6.59 1.19
N PHE A 65 2.87 5.32 0.95
CA PHE A 65 2.94 4.65 -0.34
C PHE A 65 1.53 4.26 -0.74
N VAL A 66 1.10 4.64 -1.94
CA VAL A 66 -0.19 4.26 -2.51
C VAL A 66 0.08 3.40 -3.73
N ALA A 67 -0.37 2.15 -3.67
CA ALA A 67 -0.38 1.20 -4.78
C ALA A 67 -1.79 1.13 -5.35
N THR A 68 -1.94 1.40 -6.64
CA THR A 68 -3.22 1.25 -7.35
C THR A 68 -3.04 0.32 -8.52
N GLY A 69 -4.00 -0.55 -8.79
CA GLY A 69 -3.90 -1.46 -9.92
C GLY A 69 -5.12 -2.34 -10.10
N GLU A 70 -4.92 -3.42 -10.84
CA GLU A 70 -5.91 -4.45 -11.10
C GLU A 70 -5.35 -5.81 -10.72
N LEU A 71 -6.19 -6.61 -10.06
CA LEU A 71 -5.95 -8.02 -9.76
C LEU A 71 -6.80 -8.87 -10.72
N ASP A 72 -6.12 -9.71 -11.48
CA ASP A 72 -6.76 -10.76 -12.26
C ASP A 72 -7.00 -11.98 -11.35
N PHE A 73 -8.27 -12.26 -11.03
CA PHE A 73 -8.63 -13.41 -10.20
C PHE A 73 -8.55 -14.75 -10.93
N ILE A 74 -8.45 -14.77 -12.27
CA ILE A 74 -8.27 -15.99 -13.07
C ILE A 74 -6.80 -16.43 -13.03
N THR A 75 -5.87 -15.49 -13.20
CA THR A 75 -4.42 -15.79 -13.24
C THR A 75 -3.71 -15.57 -11.91
N GLY A 76 -4.30 -14.81 -10.99
CA GLY A 76 -3.68 -14.34 -9.75
C GLY A 76 -2.70 -13.18 -9.94
N GLN A 77 -2.62 -12.60 -11.13
CA GLN A 77 -1.68 -11.52 -11.43
C GLN A 77 -2.20 -10.17 -10.92
N ALA A 78 -1.37 -9.44 -10.18
CA ALA A 78 -1.61 -8.04 -9.84
C ALA A 78 -0.69 -7.13 -10.66
N VAL A 79 -1.26 -6.16 -11.37
CA VAL A 79 -0.51 -5.14 -12.12
C VAL A 79 -0.95 -3.76 -11.67
N GLY A 80 0.00 -2.87 -11.39
CA GLY A 80 -0.32 -1.56 -10.89
C GLY A 80 0.88 -0.62 -10.83
N THR A 81 0.63 0.56 -10.28
CA THR A 81 1.62 1.62 -10.10
C THR A 81 1.72 1.98 -8.62
N TYR A 82 2.94 2.25 -8.17
CA TYR A 82 3.22 2.77 -6.84
C TYR A 82 3.54 4.26 -6.93
N THR A 83 2.82 5.06 -6.15
CA THR A 83 3.18 6.46 -5.88
C THR A 83 3.54 6.58 -4.41
N SER A 84 4.62 7.28 -4.10
CA SER A 84 5.02 7.50 -2.72
C SER A 84 5.33 8.96 -2.45
N THR A 85 5.03 9.38 -1.23
CA THR A 85 5.52 10.65 -0.68
C THR A 85 6.15 10.31 0.65
N ILE A 86 7.45 10.58 0.77
CA ILE A 86 8.21 10.35 2.00
C ILE A 86 8.77 11.69 2.45
N CYS A 87 8.34 12.12 3.63
CA CYS A 87 8.88 13.28 4.32
C CYS A 87 9.99 12.78 5.24
N LYS A 88 11.24 13.04 4.87
CA LYS A 88 12.39 12.73 5.74
C LYS A 88 12.30 13.59 7.01
N GLY A 89 12.45 12.96 8.17
CA GLY A 89 12.57 13.69 9.43
C GLY A 89 13.75 14.67 9.38
N GLY A 90 13.58 15.88 9.91
CA GLY A 90 14.61 16.91 9.90
C GLY A 90 15.93 16.38 10.45
N GLY A 91 17.01 16.53 9.68
CA GLY A 91 18.32 15.96 9.98
C GLY A 91 19.15 16.76 10.98
N ASN A 92 18.55 17.31 12.03
CA ASN A 92 19.25 17.95 13.13
C ASN A 92 18.68 17.40 14.44
N ASP A 93 19.56 17.14 15.41
CA ASP A 93 19.27 16.87 16.83
C ASP A 93 19.24 15.39 17.25
N ASP A 94 20.37 14.68 17.10
CA ASP A 94 20.79 13.57 17.96
C ASP A 94 22.32 13.36 17.75
N ASP A 95 23.13 14.35 18.12
CA ASP A 95 24.56 14.16 18.45
C ASP A 95 24.70 13.82 19.94
#